data_AF-F7BUL8-F1
#
_entry.id   AF-F7BUL8-F1
#
_cell.length_a   1.000
_cell.length_b   1.000
_cell.length_c   1.000
_cell.angle_alpha   90.00
_cell.angle_beta   90.00
_cell.angle_gamma   90.00
#
_symmetry.space_group_name_H-M   'P 1'
#
loop_
_entity.id
_entity.type
_entity.pdbx_description
1 polymer ?
#
loop_
_entity_poly.entity_id
_entity_poly.type
_entity_poly.pdbx_seq_one_letter_code
_entity_poly.pdbx_strand_id
1 'polypeptide(L)'
;MAPERRESRKASQMPMLIAIRWILLLLWGLPGTLACPQPCVCQALETFGLLVNCSSRGLTTVPTLPSNTRYLYLQNNNLTSIPAGTFDHLSYIYRINMTRNPWHCDCSILYLKLWLEDHSWDTLNMTKCASPAITASLSLGQLTGNELEGCTPLLDPEYHIFFWVDLALIVLTVLSIILLCALLWIAKKIIYWVNLYQYTEEPHQWQESSLRHRKSK
;
A
#
# COMPACT_ATOMS: atom_id res chain seq x y z
N MET A 1 70.52 17.71 -4.50
CA MET A 1 71.52 16.92 -5.25
C MET A 1 70.89 15.56 -5.54
N ALA A 2 70.52 15.28 -6.80
CA ALA A 2 70.12 13.95 -7.24
C ALA A 2 71.37 13.07 -7.46
N PRO A 3 71.22 11.74 -7.49
CA PRO A 3 71.38 11.01 -8.75
C PRO A 3 70.30 9.93 -8.91
N GLU A 4 69.64 9.79 -10.06
CA GLU A 4 70.07 9.28 -11.38
C GLU A 4 69.64 7.81 -11.55
N ARG A 5 68.72 7.63 -12.48
CA ARG A 5 67.96 6.43 -12.83
C ARG A 5 68.83 5.51 -13.70
N ARG A 6 68.76 4.18 -13.53
CA ARG A 6 69.18 3.23 -14.59
C ARG A 6 68.05 2.28 -14.96
N GLU A 7 67.60 2.50 -16.19
CA GLU A 7 66.54 1.85 -16.93
C GLU A 7 67.03 0.51 -17.50
N SER A 8 66.18 -0.51 -17.57
CA SER A 8 66.37 -1.66 -18.45
C SER A 8 65.02 -2.17 -18.91
N ARG A 9 64.61 -1.70 -20.10
CA ARG A 9 63.50 -2.27 -20.88
C ARG A 9 63.89 -3.67 -21.34
N LYS A 10 62.98 -4.64 -21.22
CA LYS A 10 62.95 -5.82 -22.08
C LYS A 10 61.58 -5.96 -22.73
N ALA A 11 61.65 -6.31 -24.00
CA ALA A 11 60.62 -6.18 -25.01
C ALA A 11 59.55 -7.29 -24.95
N SER A 12 58.35 -6.89 -25.38
CA SER A 12 57.43 -7.64 -26.25
C SER A 12 57.13 -9.10 -25.91
N GLN A 13 56.03 -9.30 -25.18
CA GLN A 13 55.13 -10.43 -25.39
C GLN A 13 53.71 -10.07 -24.90
N MET A 14 52.86 -9.61 -25.82
CA MET A 14 51.41 -9.72 -25.70
C MET A 14 50.92 -10.25 -27.04
N PRO A 15 50.23 -11.41 -27.04
CA PRO A 15 48.78 -11.32 -27.12
C PRO A 15 48.10 -12.47 -26.36
N MET A 16 47.94 -12.36 -25.04
CA MET A 16 47.08 -13.27 -24.26
C MET A 16 45.92 -12.55 -23.56
N LEU A 17 45.88 -11.22 -23.60
CA LEU A 17 44.88 -10.43 -22.85
C LEU A 17 43.57 -10.17 -23.63
N ILE A 18 43.58 -10.28 -24.96
CA ILE A 18 42.37 -10.06 -25.76
C ILE A 18 41.42 -11.26 -25.63
N ALA A 19 41.95 -12.49 -25.65
CA ALA A 19 41.15 -13.71 -25.49
C ALA A 19 40.50 -13.82 -24.09
N ILE A 20 41.21 -13.39 -23.04
CA ILE A 20 40.70 -13.40 -21.66
C ILE A 20 39.51 -12.44 -21.50
N ARG A 21 39.48 -11.32 -22.25
CA ARG A 21 38.39 -10.35 -22.19
C ARG A 21 37.09 -10.85 -22.84
N TRP A 22 37.18 -11.71 -23.87
CA TRP A 22 36.00 -12.37 -24.47
C TRP A 22 35.51 -13.57 -23.64
N ILE A 23 36.42 -14.30 -22.98
CA ILE A 23 36.06 -15.37 -22.02
C ILE A 23 35.37 -14.78 -20.77
N LEU A 24 35.79 -13.59 -20.32
CA LEU A 24 35.13 -12.87 -19.23
C LEU A 24 33.77 -12.27 -19.64
N LEU A 25 33.54 -11.96 -20.93
CA LEU A 25 32.24 -11.54 -21.44
C LEU A 25 31.26 -12.72 -21.62
N LEU A 26 31.75 -13.94 -21.86
CA LEU A 26 30.96 -15.17 -21.80
C LEU A 26 30.61 -15.60 -20.36
N LEU A 27 31.28 -15.02 -19.35
CA LEU A 27 30.92 -15.11 -17.93
C LEU A 27 29.94 -14.02 -17.48
N TRP A 28 29.63 -13.03 -18.32
CA TRP A 28 28.52 -12.09 -18.14
C TRP A 28 27.33 -12.53 -18.96
N GLY A 29 26.71 -13.61 -18.48
CA GLY A 29 25.50 -14.18 -19.05
C GLY A 29 24.69 -14.94 -18.03
N LEU A 30 24.23 -14.28 -16.96
CA LEU A 30 22.96 -14.64 -16.34
C LEU A 30 22.10 -13.38 -16.24
N PRO A 31 21.10 -13.21 -17.13
CA PRO A 31 20.12 -12.15 -17.03
C PRO A 31 19.29 -12.37 -15.75
N GLY A 32 19.30 -11.40 -14.84
CA GLY A 32 18.34 -11.29 -13.74
C GLY A 32 18.16 -12.55 -12.90
N THR A 33 19.15 -12.95 -12.11
CA THR A 33 18.89 -13.89 -11.01
C THR A 33 17.97 -13.20 -10.02
N LEU A 34 16.74 -13.71 -9.86
CA LEU A 34 15.95 -13.52 -8.64
C LEU A 34 16.90 -13.81 -7.47
N ALA A 35 17.36 -12.76 -6.77
CA ALA A 35 18.39 -12.91 -5.76
C ALA A 35 17.79 -13.69 -4.59
N CYS A 36 18.07 -14.99 -4.53
CA CYS A 36 17.65 -15.83 -3.41
C CYS A 36 18.46 -15.41 -2.18
N PRO A 37 17.81 -15.01 -1.08
CA PRO A 37 18.53 -14.58 0.10
C PRO A 37 19.32 -15.76 0.68
N GLN A 38 20.62 -15.57 0.96
CA GLN A 38 21.37 -16.50 1.79
C GLN A 38 20.95 -16.29 3.25
N PRO A 39 20.68 -17.34 4.05
CA PRO A 39 20.99 -18.76 3.88
C PRO A 39 19.81 -19.62 3.33
N CYS A 40 18.87 -19.02 2.62
CA CYS A 40 17.69 -19.72 2.09
C CYS A 40 17.99 -20.47 0.79
N VAL A 41 17.14 -21.46 0.50
CA VAL A 41 17.15 -22.23 -0.74
C VAL A 41 15.90 -21.86 -1.52
N CYS A 42 16.07 -21.42 -2.76
CA CYS A 42 14.96 -21.07 -3.63
C CYS A 42 14.85 -22.06 -4.80
N GLN A 43 13.62 -22.44 -5.13
CA GLN A 43 13.31 -23.35 -6.23
C GLN A 43 12.21 -22.74 -7.10
N ALA A 44 12.48 -22.63 -8.41
CA ALA A 44 11.45 -22.25 -9.37
C ALA A 44 10.39 -23.35 -9.46
N LEU A 45 9.12 -22.94 -9.49
CA LEU A 45 7.99 -23.85 -9.60
C LEU A 45 7.61 -24.04 -11.06
N GLU A 46 7.16 -25.25 -11.42
CA GLU A 46 6.65 -25.57 -12.76
C GLU A 46 5.47 -24.66 -13.15
N THR A 47 4.62 -24.33 -12.17
CA THR A 47 3.51 -23.39 -12.31
C THR A 47 3.93 -22.03 -11.75
N PHE A 48 4.62 -21.21 -12.56
CA PHE A 48 5.02 -19.81 -12.32
C PHE A 48 5.10 -19.37 -10.84
N GLY A 49 6.30 -19.11 -10.36
CA GLY A 49 6.55 -18.59 -9.02
C GLY A 49 7.78 -19.22 -8.39
N LEU A 50 8.03 -18.85 -7.14
CA LEU A 50 9.22 -19.27 -6.40
C LEU A 50 8.82 -19.91 -5.06
N LEU A 51 9.39 -21.08 -4.78
CA LEU A 51 9.42 -21.64 -3.43
C LEU A 51 10.68 -21.12 -2.75
N VAL A 52 10.53 -20.51 -1.58
CA VAL A 52 11.62 -20.00 -0.75
C VAL A 52 11.64 -20.76 0.57
N ASN A 53 12.66 -21.58 0.77
CA ASN A 53 12.87 -22.36 1.99
C ASN A 53 14.01 -21.79 2.84
N CYS A 54 13.62 -21.14 3.92
CA CYS A 54 14.48 -20.54 4.93
C CYS A 54 14.37 -21.27 6.28
N SER A 55 13.79 -22.48 6.31
CA SER A 55 13.52 -23.20 7.57
C SER A 55 14.80 -23.70 8.23
N SER A 56 14.81 -23.73 9.57
CA SER A 56 15.92 -24.29 10.37
C SER A 56 17.29 -23.63 10.10
N ARG A 57 17.31 -22.30 9.90
CA ARG A 57 18.51 -21.52 9.58
C ARG A 57 18.97 -20.60 10.72
N GLY A 58 18.28 -20.63 11.86
CA GLY A 58 18.59 -19.77 13.01
C GLY A 58 18.31 -18.28 12.76
N LEU A 59 17.38 -17.97 11.85
CA LEU A 59 17.05 -16.60 11.49
C LEU A 59 16.44 -15.85 12.68
N THR A 60 16.94 -14.65 12.96
CA THR A 60 16.35 -13.70 13.92
C THR A 60 15.51 -12.62 13.24
N THR A 61 15.76 -12.38 11.94
CA THR A 61 15.01 -11.47 11.10
C THR A 61 14.70 -12.13 9.76
N VAL A 62 13.59 -11.75 9.12
CA VAL A 62 13.25 -12.24 7.78
C VAL A 62 14.16 -11.55 6.74
N PRO A 63 14.82 -12.29 5.84
CA PRO A 63 15.64 -11.70 4.79
C PRO A 63 14.78 -11.09 3.68
N THR A 64 15.37 -10.32 2.78
CA THR A 64 14.66 -9.74 1.63
C THR A 64 14.09 -10.85 0.72
N LEU A 65 12.76 -10.94 0.63
CA LEU A 65 12.07 -11.99 -0.12
C LEU A 65 11.74 -11.53 -1.55
N PRO A 66 11.91 -12.38 -2.58
CA PRO A 66 11.47 -12.09 -3.95
C PRO A 66 9.94 -11.92 -4.04
N SER A 67 9.46 -10.97 -4.84
CA SER A 67 8.02 -10.66 -4.97
C SER A 67 7.19 -11.79 -5.59
N ASN A 68 7.81 -12.64 -6.42
CA ASN A 68 7.14 -13.81 -7.02
C ASN A 68 7.17 -15.07 -6.11
N THR A 69 7.40 -14.89 -4.81
CA THR A 69 7.35 -15.99 -3.83
C THR A 69 5.92 -16.50 -3.67
N ARG A 70 5.74 -17.80 -3.92
CA ARG A 70 4.45 -18.49 -3.82
C ARG A 70 4.38 -19.43 -2.62
N TYR A 71 5.51 -20.02 -2.22
CA TYR A 71 5.63 -20.85 -1.04
C TYR A 71 6.77 -20.34 -0.17
N LEU A 72 6.50 -20.05 1.10
CA LEU A 72 7.49 -19.50 2.03
C LEU A 72 7.60 -20.35 3.30
N TYR A 73 8.77 -20.89 3.56
CA TYR A 73 9.04 -21.72 4.75
C TYR A 73 10.04 -21.02 5.68
N LEU A 74 9.56 -20.59 6.85
CA LEU A 74 10.30 -19.88 7.89
C LEU A 74 10.28 -20.62 9.24
N GLN A 75 9.74 -21.84 9.30
CA GLN A 75 9.63 -22.62 10.54
C GLN A 75 10.98 -23.02 11.14
N ASN A 76 11.00 -23.28 12.45
CA ASN A 76 12.20 -23.66 13.22
C ASN A 76 13.32 -22.59 13.17
N ASN A 77 12.97 -21.32 13.29
CA ASN A 77 13.95 -20.24 13.40
C ASN A 77 13.83 -19.56 14.77
N ASN A 78 14.53 -18.43 14.94
CA ASN A 78 14.53 -17.65 16.17
C ASN A 78 13.83 -16.29 15.97
N LEU A 79 12.78 -16.27 15.14
CA LEU A 79 12.00 -15.07 14.87
C LEU A 79 11.10 -14.75 16.07
N THR A 80 11.10 -13.50 16.51
CA THR A 80 10.26 -13.05 17.63
C THR A 80 9.11 -12.17 17.18
N SER A 81 9.29 -11.38 16.13
CA SER A 81 8.25 -10.55 15.52
C SER A 81 8.55 -10.33 14.04
N ILE A 82 7.58 -9.81 13.29
CA ILE A 82 7.74 -9.42 11.90
C ILE A 82 7.47 -7.92 11.79
N PRO A 83 8.43 -7.11 11.29
CA PRO A 83 8.20 -5.69 11.05
C PRO A 83 7.02 -5.46 10.11
N ALA A 84 6.24 -4.43 10.37
CA ALA A 84 5.15 -4.02 9.48
C ALA A 84 5.67 -3.76 8.06
N GLY A 85 4.92 -4.20 7.06
CA GLY A 85 5.30 -4.07 5.65
C GLY A 85 6.18 -5.18 5.09
N THR A 86 6.72 -6.09 5.91
CA THR A 86 7.69 -7.11 5.46
C THR A 86 7.13 -8.04 4.37
N PHE A 87 5.82 -8.28 4.35
CA PHE A 87 5.15 -9.21 3.42
C PHE A 87 4.20 -8.52 2.43
N ASP A 88 4.10 -7.19 2.45
CA ASP A 88 3.09 -6.46 1.66
C ASP A 88 3.33 -6.60 0.14
N HIS A 89 4.58 -6.79 -0.27
CA HIS A 89 4.95 -7.01 -1.66
C HIS A 89 4.76 -8.46 -2.15
N LEU A 90 4.32 -9.38 -1.29
CA LEU A 90 4.14 -10.81 -1.61
C LEU A 90 2.71 -11.10 -2.12
N SER A 91 2.28 -10.43 -3.18
CA SER A 91 0.89 -10.47 -3.68
C SER A 91 0.42 -11.82 -4.21
N TYR A 92 1.34 -12.78 -4.41
CA TYR A 92 1.04 -14.12 -4.97
C TYR A 92 1.36 -15.25 -4.00
N ILE A 93 1.51 -14.95 -2.70
CA ILE A 93 1.76 -15.98 -1.70
C ILE A 93 0.58 -16.94 -1.65
N TYR A 94 0.87 -18.24 -1.70
CA TYR A 94 -0.13 -19.30 -1.63
C TYR A 94 -0.07 -20.05 -0.31
N ARG A 95 1.14 -20.32 0.19
CA ARG A 95 1.34 -20.98 1.48
C ARG A 95 2.57 -20.42 2.17
N ILE A 96 2.39 -20.10 3.44
CA ILE A 96 3.45 -19.72 4.35
C ILE A 96 3.48 -20.72 5.51
N ASN A 97 4.65 -20.98 6.09
CA ASN A 97 4.75 -21.67 7.37
C ASN A 97 5.84 -21.00 8.20
N MET A 98 5.47 -20.60 9.41
CA MET A 98 6.37 -19.90 10.33
C MET A 98 6.27 -20.44 11.75
N THR A 99 5.73 -21.65 11.89
CA THR A 99 5.57 -22.34 13.17
C THR A 99 6.93 -22.60 13.83
N ARG A 100 6.95 -22.86 15.14
CA ARG A 100 8.18 -23.14 15.90
C ARG A 100 9.21 -22.01 15.77
N ASN A 101 8.76 -20.80 16.04
CA ASN A 101 9.57 -19.62 16.29
C ASN A 101 9.12 -19.04 17.64
N PRO A 102 10.01 -18.42 18.42
CA PRO A 102 9.69 -17.85 19.72
C PRO A 102 8.93 -16.51 19.59
N TRP A 103 7.72 -16.55 19.04
CA TRP A 103 6.92 -15.35 18.79
C TRP A 103 6.61 -14.58 20.07
N HIS A 104 6.94 -13.29 20.05
CA HIS A 104 6.62 -12.33 21.10
C HIS A 104 5.31 -11.63 20.74
N CYS A 105 4.23 -12.02 21.40
CA CYS A 105 2.87 -11.56 21.16
C CYS A 105 2.49 -10.37 22.04
N ASP A 106 3.18 -9.25 21.83
CA ASP A 106 2.79 -7.91 22.28
C ASP A 106 2.24 -7.11 21.10
N CYS A 107 2.25 -5.78 21.15
CA CYS A 107 1.76 -4.99 20.02
C CYS A 107 2.52 -5.19 18.71
N SER A 108 3.79 -5.59 18.75
CA SER A 108 4.59 -5.80 17.53
C SER A 108 4.08 -6.97 16.68
N ILE A 109 3.29 -7.88 17.26
CA ILE A 109 2.73 -9.03 16.54
C ILE A 109 1.51 -8.67 15.68
N LEU A 110 0.91 -7.49 15.89
CA LEU A 110 -0.37 -7.13 15.31
C LEU A 110 -0.35 -7.18 13.78
N TYR A 111 0.70 -6.64 13.15
CA TYR A 111 0.88 -6.71 11.71
C TYR A 111 0.82 -8.16 11.20
N LEU A 112 1.62 -9.04 11.82
CA LEU A 112 1.70 -10.44 11.41
C LEU A 112 0.36 -11.15 11.57
N LYS A 113 -0.34 -10.90 12.68
CA LYS A 113 -1.66 -11.46 12.94
C LYS A 113 -2.65 -11.07 11.86
N LEU A 114 -2.80 -9.77 11.58
CA LEU A 114 -3.73 -9.25 10.58
C LEU A 114 -3.39 -9.73 9.17
N TRP A 115 -2.10 -9.74 8.82
CA TRP A 115 -1.66 -10.23 7.51
C TRP A 115 -1.99 -11.72 7.34
N LEU A 116 -1.84 -12.54 8.38
CA LEU A 116 -2.19 -13.97 8.34
C LEU A 116 -3.68 -14.26 8.36
N GLU A 117 -4.49 -13.41 9.01
CA GLU A 117 -5.95 -13.51 8.95
C GLU A 117 -6.44 -13.42 7.50
N ASP A 118 -5.81 -12.59 6.67
CA ASP A 118 -6.17 -12.42 5.26
C ASP A 118 -5.53 -13.48 4.34
N HIS A 119 -4.28 -13.89 4.62
CA HIS A 119 -3.51 -14.72 3.68
C HIS A 119 -3.38 -16.21 4.07
N SER A 120 -3.48 -16.57 5.35
CA SER A 120 -3.24 -17.95 5.80
C SER A 120 -3.84 -18.28 7.17
N TRP A 121 -5.14 -18.57 7.19
CA TRP A 121 -5.88 -19.06 8.36
C TRP A 121 -5.22 -20.28 9.05
N ASP A 122 -4.73 -21.25 8.28
CA ASP A 122 -4.10 -22.45 8.85
C ASP A 122 -2.86 -22.05 9.66
N THR A 123 -2.01 -21.20 9.10
CA THR A 123 -0.78 -20.75 9.77
C THR A 123 -1.09 -19.87 10.98
N LEU A 124 -2.11 -19.03 10.90
CA LEU A 124 -2.59 -18.20 12.01
C LEU A 124 -2.89 -19.04 13.26
N ASN A 125 -3.57 -20.18 13.09
CA ASN A 125 -3.97 -21.03 14.22
C ASN A 125 -2.89 -22.00 14.69
N MET A 126 -1.95 -22.35 13.82
CA MET A 126 -0.82 -23.22 14.18
C MET A 126 0.33 -22.44 14.84
N THR A 127 0.40 -21.13 14.61
CA THR A 127 1.47 -20.27 15.12
C THR A 127 1.16 -19.85 16.54
N LYS A 128 2.00 -20.27 17.49
CA LYS A 128 1.83 -20.02 18.93
C LYS A 128 2.81 -19.00 19.47
N CYS A 129 2.34 -18.20 20.41
CA CYS A 129 3.15 -17.26 21.19
C CYS A 129 4.08 -18.01 22.15
N ALA A 130 5.31 -17.53 22.27
CA ALA A 130 6.27 -17.98 23.28
C ALA A 130 6.38 -16.98 24.44
N SER A 131 6.18 -15.69 24.18
CA SER A 131 6.17 -14.61 25.17
C SER A 131 5.13 -13.55 24.78
N PRO A 132 4.74 -12.64 25.69
CA PRO A 132 4.95 -12.69 27.15
C PRO A 132 4.25 -13.90 27.80
N ALA A 133 4.50 -14.14 29.10
CA ALA A 133 3.98 -15.32 29.81
C ALA A 133 2.45 -15.43 29.79
N ILE A 134 1.74 -14.30 29.74
CA ILE A 134 0.27 -14.22 29.72
C ILE A 134 -0.28 -14.81 28.40
N THR A 135 0.38 -14.53 27.28
CA THR A 135 -0.02 -15.02 25.96
C THR A 135 0.71 -16.29 25.55
N ALA A 136 1.70 -16.75 26.32
CA ALA A 136 2.46 -17.95 26.03
C ALA A 136 1.51 -19.13 25.78
N SER A 137 1.77 -19.88 24.69
CA SER A 137 0.98 -21.01 24.19
C SER A 137 -0.34 -20.70 23.48
N LEU A 138 -0.86 -19.46 23.53
CA LEU A 138 -1.98 -19.04 22.69
C LEU A 138 -1.57 -19.02 21.22
N SER A 139 -2.49 -19.39 20.32
CA SER A 139 -2.28 -19.17 18.89
C SER A 139 -2.56 -17.72 18.52
N LEU A 140 -1.96 -17.25 17.42
CA LEU A 140 -2.20 -15.87 16.95
C LEU A 140 -3.69 -15.62 16.66
N GLY A 141 -4.42 -16.62 16.17
CA GLY A 141 -5.86 -16.53 15.91
C GLY A 141 -6.72 -16.43 17.17
N GLN A 142 -6.21 -16.80 18.34
CA GLN A 142 -6.91 -16.69 19.62
C GLN A 142 -6.73 -15.31 20.27
N LEU A 143 -5.82 -14.47 19.77
CA LEU A 143 -5.55 -13.16 20.36
C LEU A 143 -6.69 -12.18 20.02
N THR A 144 -7.44 -11.76 21.04
CA THR A 144 -8.55 -10.81 20.92
C THR A 144 -8.12 -9.34 21.03
N GLY A 145 -6.84 -9.06 21.31
CA GLY A 145 -6.26 -7.72 21.38
C GLY A 145 -6.16 -7.13 22.79
N ASN A 146 -7.04 -7.53 23.71
CA ASN A 146 -6.95 -7.19 25.14
C ASN A 146 -5.69 -7.76 25.82
N GLU A 147 -5.18 -8.89 25.32
CA GLU A 147 -3.93 -9.51 25.79
C GLU A 147 -2.66 -8.85 25.23
N LEU A 148 -2.80 -7.95 24.23
CA LEU A 148 -1.68 -7.29 23.58
C LEU A 148 -1.30 -6.02 24.36
N GLU A 149 -0.35 -6.18 25.27
CA GLU A 149 0.20 -5.07 26.05
C GLU A 149 0.88 -4.03 25.14
N GLY A 150 0.70 -2.74 25.46
CA GLY A 150 1.37 -1.64 24.75
C GLY A 150 0.77 -1.27 23.38
N CYS A 151 -0.36 -1.86 22.98
CA CYS A 151 -1.09 -1.38 21.82
C CYS A 151 -1.86 -0.10 22.12
N THR A 152 -1.22 1.04 21.88
CA THR A 152 -1.97 2.23 21.49
C THR A 152 -2.56 1.96 20.10
N PRO A 153 -3.84 2.29 19.86
CA PRO A 153 -4.34 2.32 18.49
C PRO A 153 -3.33 3.10 17.65
N LEU A 154 -2.73 2.46 16.65
CA LEU A 154 -2.17 3.18 15.52
C LEU A 154 -3.37 3.82 14.84
N LEU A 155 -3.86 4.91 15.42
CA LEU A 155 -4.45 5.97 14.65
C LEU A 155 -3.29 6.43 13.78
N ASP A 156 -3.13 5.77 12.62
CA ASP A 156 -2.32 6.32 11.56
C ASP A 156 -2.72 7.80 11.48
N PRO A 157 -1.79 8.76 11.64
CA PRO A 157 -2.13 10.16 11.49
C PRO A 157 -2.74 10.44 10.09
N GLU A 158 -2.59 9.52 9.14
CA GLU A 158 -3.26 9.51 7.85
C GLU A 158 -4.76 9.16 7.90
N TYR A 159 -5.25 8.37 8.86
CA TYR A 159 -6.68 8.06 8.98
C TYR A 159 -7.50 9.29 9.39
N HIS A 160 -6.98 10.07 10.33
CA HIS A 160 -7.61 11.32 10.75
C HIS A 160 -7.63 12.33 9.60
N ILE A 161 -6.53 12.44 8.84
CA ILE A 161 -6.46 13.32 7.66
C ILE A 161 -7.48 12.90 6.60
N PHE A 162 -7.60 11.61 6.28
CA PHE A 162 -8.57 11.10 5.31
C PHE A 162 -10.01 11.44 5.72
N PHE A 163 -10.39 11.18 6.98
CA PHE A 163 -11.73 11.46 7.48
C PHE A 163 -12.11 12.95 7.44
N TRP A 164 -11.20 13.86 7.85
CA TRP A 164 -11.49 15.31 7.81
C TRP A 164 -11.47 15.88 6.40
N VAL A 165 -10.65 15.33 5.51
CA VAL A 165 -10.64 15.71 4.08
C VAL A 165 -11.96 15.30 3.42
N ASP A 166 -12.42 14.08 3.65
CA ASP A 166 -13.71 13.60 3.14
C ASP A 166 -14.88 14.41 3.72
N LEU A 167 -14.87 14.69 5.02
CA LEU A 167 -15.90 15.51 5.66
C LEU A 167 -15.91 16.94 5.10
N ALA A 168 -14.75 17.56 4.90
CA ALA A 168 -14.65 18.88 4.29
C ALA A 168 -15.16 18.88 2.85
N LEU A 169 -14.84 17.85 2.07
CA LEU A 169 -15.35 17.67 0.70
C LEU A 169 -16.87 17.52 0.70
N ILE A 170 -17.43 16.72 1.61
CA ILE A 170 -18.89 16.55 1.76
C ILE A 170 -19.54 17.88 2.15
N VAL A 171 -18.99 18.63 3.10
CA VAL A 171 -19.55 19.94 3.49
C VAL A 171 -19.52 20.93 2.32
N LEU A 172 -18.41 21.02 1.60
CA LEU A 172 -18.28 21.90 0.43
C LEU A 172 -19.28 21.53 -0.68
N THR A 173 -19.45 20.23 -0.95
CA THR A 173 -20.42 19.76 -1.95
C THR A 173 -21.85 20.10 -1.53
N VAL A 174 -22.22 19.87 -0.27
CA VAL A 174 -23.56 20.21 0.25
C VAL A 174 -23.83 21.73 0.19
N LEU A 175 -22.86 22.56 0.58
CA LEU A 175 -23.00 24.02 0.50
C LEU A 175 -23.18 24.50 -0.95
N SER A 176 -22.44 23.89 -1.88
CA SER A 176 -22.56 24.21 -3.31
C SER A 176 -23.95 23.85 -3.87
N ILE A 177 -24.50 22.70 -3.46
CA ILE A 177 -25.86 22.27 -3.83
C ILE A 177 -26.90 23.21 -3.23
N ILE A 178 -26.76 23.60 -1.95
CA ILE A 178 -27.68 24.55 -1.30
C ILE A 178 -27.66 25.89 -2.05
N LEU A 179 -26.47 26.39 -2.40
CA LEU A 179 -26.32 27.63 -3.17
C LEU A 179 -27.00 27.51 -4.54
N LEU A 180 -26.78 26.42 -5.28
CA LEU A 180 -27.43 26.18 -6.56
C LEU A 180 -28.96 26.13 -6.43
N CYS A 181 -29.48 25.40 -5.44
CA CYS A 181 -30.92 25.34 -5.16
C CYS A 181 -31.49 26.73 -4.83
N ALA A 182 -30.78 27.53 -4.03
CA ALA A 182 -31.19 28.90 -3.70
C ALA A 182 -31.19 29.80 -4.95
N LEU A 183 -30.17 29.71 -5.80
CA LEU A 183 -30.10 30.45 -7.06
C LEU A 183 -31.24 30.06 -8.01
N LEU A 184 -31.54 28.76 -8.14
CA LEU A 184 -32.66 28.28 -8.94
C LEU A 184 -34.01 28.74 -8.36
N TRP A 185 -34.15 28.76 -7.04
CA TRP A 185 -35.35 29.26 -6.36
C TRP A 185 -35.53 30.76 -6.60
N ILE A 186 -34.47 31.56 -6.46
CA ILE A 186 -34.49 33.01 -6.74
C ILE A 186 -34.81 33.25 -8.22
N ALA A 187 -34.18 32.53 -9.14
CA ALA A 187 -34.43 32.66 -10.58
C ALA A 187 -35.90 32.34 -10.92
N LYS A 188 -36.45 31.23 -10.42
CA LYS A 188 -37.87 30.90 -10.58
C LYS A 188 -38.78 31.97 -10.00
N LYS A 189 -38.43 32.49 -8.82
CA LYS A 189 -39.19 33.57 -8.17
C LYS A 189 -39.16 34.84 -9.03
N ILE A 190 -37.99 35.26 -9.53
CA ILE A 190 -37.86 36.43 -10.42
C ILE A 190 -38.67 36.24 -11.70
N ILE A 191 -38.55 35.08 -12.36
CA ILE A 191 -39.32 34.77 -13.58
C ILE A 191 -40.83 34.82 -13.29
N TYR A 192 -41.27 34.26 -12.17
CA TYR A 192 -42.66 34.32 -11.73
C TYR A 192 -43.13 35.77 -11.50
N TRP A 193 -42.33 36.61 -10.83
CA TRP A 193 -42.64 38.02 -10.59
C TRP A 193 -42.68 38.83 -11.89
N VAL A 194 -41.75 38.60 -12.81
CA VAL A 194 -41.74 39.26 -14.13
C VAL A 194 -42.98 38.87 -14.93
N ASN A 195 -43.32 37.59 -14.98
CA ASN A 195 -44.54 37.12 -15.66
C ASN A 195 -45.82 37.69 -15.03
N LEU A 196 -45.88 37.76 -13.69
CA LEU A 196 -47.01 38.33 -12.97
C LEU A 196 -47.14 39.84 -13.23
N TYR A 197 -46.01 40.57 -13.24
CA TYR A 197 -45.96 42.00 -13.56
C TYR A 197 -46.47 42.26 -14.99
N GLN A 198 -46.05 41.43 -15.94
CA GLN A 198 -46.47 41.51 -17.34
C GLN A 198 -47.99 41.25 -17.51
N TYR A 199 -48.58 40.34 -16.73
CA TYR A 199 -50.03 40.12 -16.69
C TYR A 199 -50.80 41.30 -16.06
N THR A 200 -50.20 42.02 -15.11
CA THR A 200 -50.82 43.19 -14.48
C THR A 200 -50.73 44.48 -15.30
N GLU A 201 -49.89 44.55 -16.34
CA GLU A 201 -49.83 45.70 -17.25
C GLU A 201 -50.82 45.61 -18.42
N GLU A 202 -51.22 44.41 -18.87
CA GLU A 202 -52.26 44.23 -19.90
C GLU A 202 -53.68 44.80 -19.58
N PRO A 203 -54.16 44.95 -18.33
CA PRO A 203 -55.50 45.49 -18.05
C PRO A 203 -55.63 46.99 -18.35
N HIS A 204 -54.53 47.75 -18.30
CA HIS A 204 -54.58 49.21 -18.46
C HIS A 204 -54.73 49.66 -19.93
N GLN A 205 -54.30 48.85 -20.91
CA GLN A 205 -54.49 49.18 -22.34
C GLN A 205 -55.96 49.06 -22.80
N TRP A 206 -56.75 48.15 -22.24
CA TRP A 206 -58.18 48.03 -22.55
C TRP A 206 -59.02 49.17 -21.95
N GLN A 207 -58.58 49.74 -20.82
CA GLN A 207 -59.30 50.81 -20.14
C GLN A 207 -59.07 52.20 -20.77
N GLU A 208 -57.87 52.48 -21.27
CA GLU A 208 -57.60 53.74 -22.00
C GLU A 208 -58.17 53.77 -23.42
N SER A 209 -58.22 52.64 -24.12
CA SER A 209 -58.83 52.54 -25.46
C SER A 209 -60.36 52.72 -25.39
N SER A 210 -61.00 52.14 -24.37
CA SER A 210 -62.45 52.30 -24.14
C SER A 210 -62.83 53.69 -23.63
N LEU A 211 -61.99 54.37 -22.83
CA LEU A 211 -62.21 55.76 -22.42
C LEU A 211 -62.03 56.77 -23.55
N ARG A 212 -61.11 56.53 -24.50
CA ARG A 212 -60.93 57.37 -25.70
C ARG A 212 -62.15 57.33 -26.62
N HIS A 213 -62.77 56.15 -26.82
CA HIS A 213 -64.00 56.04 -27.60
C HIS A 213 -65.21 56.74 -26.95
N ARG A 214 -65.22 56.87 -25.62
CA ARG A 214 -66.34 57.53 -24.90
C ARG A 214 -66.27 59.06 -24.92
N LYS A 215 -65.09 59.65 -25.14
CA LYS A 215 -64.89 61.11 -25.20
C LYS A 215 -65.06 61.72 -26.59
N SER A 216 -65.18 60.91 -27.65
CA SER A 216 -65.35 61.38 -29.03
C SER A 216 -66.79 61.26 -29.58
N LYS A 217 -67.78 61.06 -28.69
CA LYS A 217 -69.21 61.08 -28.97
C LYS A 217 -69.86 62.11 -28.06
#